data_AF-A0A3D5XAZ8-F1
#
_entry.id   AF-A0A3D5XAZ8-F1
#
_cell.length_a   1.000
_cell.length_b   1.000
_cell.length_c   1.000
_cell.angle_alpha   90.00
_cell.angle_beta   90.00
_cell.angle_gamma   90.00
#
_symmetry.space_group_name_H-M   'P 1'
#
loop_
_entity.id
_entity.type
_entity.pdbx_description
1 polymer ?
#
loop_
_entity_poly.entity_id
_entity_poly.type
_entity_poly.pdbx_seq_one_letter_code
_entity_poly.pdbx_strand_id
1 'polypeptide(L)'
;HGFNIFSAKDNSRAKVTIEYMEEGGLDVAFFAVYIGQDERTPEKYEEVHQTALAIFDSVHSAIGRYPQYAAIARNADDAKRLKNEGKHAIYIGIENGYPIGKDLSKIDAYYNLGARYLTLCHTSNNDICDSSNDPIGPEHNGLSDFGEKVIERLNQLGMMIDVSHISDS
;
A
#
# COMPACT_ATOMS: atom_id res chain seq x y z
N HIS A 1 -8.12 17.29 0.67
CA HIS A 1 -8.39 17.08 -0.77
C HIS A 1 -8.77 15.62 -0.96
N GLY A 2 -10.00 15.34 -1.43
CA GLY A 2 -10.52 13.98 -1.53
C GLY A 2 -10.13 13.31 -2.84
N PHE A 3 -9.76 12.03 -2.77
CA PHE A 3 -9.66 11.15 -3.94
C PHE A 3 -11.06 11.00 -4.55
N ASN A 4 -11.25 11.53 -5.76
CA ASN A 4 -12.45 11.32 -6.57
C ASN A 4 -12.15 10.21 -7.58
N ILE A 5 -12.76 9.04 -7.38
CA ILE A 5 -12.55 7.83 -8.18
C ILE A 5 -13.65 7.63 -9.23
N PHE A 6 -14.54 8.61 -9.47
CA PHE A 6 -15.70 8.41 -10.34
C PHE A 6 -15.54 9.09 -11.69
N SER A 7 -15.42 10.41 -11.74
CA SER A 7 -15.50 11.14 -13.01
C SER A 7 -14.13 11.41 -13.64
N ALA A 8 -13.93 10.90 -14.86
CA ALA A 8 -12.86 11.29 -15.77
C ALA A 8 -12.82 12.80 -16.05
N LYS A 9 -13.97 13.49 -15.97
CA LYS A 9 -14.12 14.91 -16.30
C LYS A 9 -13.64 15.85 -15.20
N ASP A 10 -13.55 15.38 -13.95
CA ASP A 10 -13.18 16.23 -12.80
C ASP A 10 -11.81 15.89 -12.21
N ASN A 11 -11.08 14.90 -12.74
CA ASN A 11 -9.73 14.57 -12.26
C ASN A 11 -8.84 13.96 -13.36
N SER A 12 -8.30 14.80 -14.24
CA SER A 12 -7.47 14.43 -15.40
C SER A 12 -6.14 13.72 -15.08
N ARG A 13 -5.83 13.46 -13.80
CA ARG A 13 -4.63 12.72 -13.34
C ARG A 13 -4.94 11.33 -12.77
N ALA A 14 -6.19 10.99 -12.51
CA ALA A 14 -6.54 9.66 -11.99
C ALA A 14 -6.50 8.62 -13.13
N LYS A 15 -5.58 7.66 -13.04
CA LYS A 15 -5.45 6.55 -14.02
C LYS A 15 -6.39 5.37 -13.73
N VAL A 16 -7.09 5.40 -12.61
CA VAL A 16 -8.09 4.39 -12.21
C VAL A 16 -9.30 5.12 -11.62
N THR A 17 -10.45 4.98 -12.29
CA THR A 17 -11.78 5.39 -11.80
C THR A 17 -12.74 4.22 -11.97
N ILE A 18 -13.85 4.18 -11.22
CA ILE A 18 -14.86 3.13 -11.38
C ILE A 18 -15.43 3.14 -12.81
N GLU A 19 -15.64 4.33 -13.40
CA GLU A 19 -16.04 4.46 -14.81
C GLU A 19 -15.02 3.79 -15.75
N TYR A 20 -13.71 3.99 -15.54
CA TYR A 20 -12.67 3.32 -16.34
C TYR A 20 -12.53 1.82 -16.04
N MET A 21 -12.87 1.38 -14.83
CA MET A 21 -12.88 -0.05 -14.49
C MET A 21 -14.03 -0.78 -15.18
N GLU A 22 -15.22 -0.16 -15.24
CA GLU A 22 -16.38 -0.69 -15.94
C GLU A 22 -16.17 -0.68 -17.48
N GLU A 23 -15.68 0.43 -18.05
CA GLU A 23 -15.38 0.54 -19.48
C GLU A 23 -14.22 -0.38 -19.92
N GLY A 24 -13.27 -0.65 -19.03
CA GLY A 24 -12.08 -1.47 -19.28
C GLY A 24 -12.21 -2.96 -18.92
N GLY A 25 -13.33 -3.39 -18.33
CA GLY A 25 -13.52 -4.78 -17.87
C GLY A 25 -12.59 -5.20 -16.73
N LEU A 26 -12.17 -4.26 -15.88
CA LEU A 26 -11.23 -4.51 -14.78
C LEU A 26 -11.96 -5.06 -13.55
N ASP A 27 -11.95 -6.38 -13.37
CA ASP A 27 -12.59 -7.05 -12.23
C ASP A 27 -11.90 -6.77 -10.87
N VAL A 28 -10.61 -6.43 -10.88
CA VAL A 28 -9.76 -6.28 -9.69
C VAL A 28 -8.84 -5.07 -9.82
N ALA A 29 -8.81 -4.21 -8.81
CA ALA A 29 -7.85 -3.12 -8.71
C ALA A 29 -7.04 -3.18 -7.40
N PHE A 30 -5.78 -2.76 -7.47
CA PHE A 30 -4.95 -2.51 -6.29
C PHE A 30 -4.87 -1.01 -6.06
N PHE A 31 -5.24 -0.58 -4.85
CA PHE A 31 -5.04 0.79 -4.40
C PHE A 31 -3.79 0.84 -3.51
N ALA A 32 -2.82 1.62 -3.94
CA ALA A 32 -1.56 1.81 -3.21
C ALA A 32 -1.71 2.94 -2.18
N VAL A 33 -1.37 2.63 -0.94
CA VAL A 33 -1.01 3.61 0.09
C VAL A 33 0.45 3.95 -0.14
N TYR A 34 0.68 4.96 -0.98
CA TYR A 34 2.01 5.43 -1.34
C TYR A 34 2.48 6.54 -0.42
N ILE A 35 3.70 6.40 0.11
CA ILE A 35 4.40 7.46 0.83
C ILE A 35 5.85 7.56 0.32
N GLY A 36 6.23 8.75 -0.13
CA GLY A 36 7.60 9.03 -0.56
C GLY A 36 8.60 8.93 0.60
N GLN A 37 9.84 8.56 0.28
CA GLN A 37 10.91 8.53 1.27
C GLN A 37 11.32 9.95 1.67
N ASP A 38 11.56 10.15 2.97
CA ASP A 38 12.02 11.42 3.55
C ASP A 38 12.91 11.13 4.78
N GLU A 39 13.24 12.14 5.58
CA GLU A 39 14.08 12.07 6.77
C GLU A 39 13.67 10.95 7.75
N ARG A 40 14.65 10.23 8.29
CA ARG A 40 14.45 9.08 9.19
C ARG A 40 14.51 9.52 10.66
N THR A 41 13.53 10.31 11.08
CA THR A 41 13.42 10.83 12.45
C THR A 41 12.11 10.37 13.13
N PRO A 42 12.07 10.25 14.47
CA PRO A 42 10.85 9.89 15.20
C PRO A 42 9.64 10.75 14.84
N GLU A 43 9.85 12.07 14.73
CA GLU A 43 8.81 13.03 14.37
C GLU A 43 8.27 12.75 12.97
N LYS A 44 9.17 12.50 12.01
CA LYS A 44 8.77 12.27 10.63
C LYS A 44 8.08 10.92 10.46
N TYR A 45 8.55 9.86 11.13
CA TYR A 45 7.87 8.56 11.12
C TYR A 45 6.43 8.66 11.60
N GLU A 46 6.16 9.48 12.62
CA GLU A 46 4.80 9.66 13.11
C GLU A 46 3.94 10.49 12.14
N GLU A 47 4.50 11.56 11.57
CA GLU A 47 3.84 12.34 10.51
C GLU A 47 3.42 11.45 9.32
N VAL A 48 4.34 10.62 8.82
CA VAL A 48 4.06 9.76 7.67
C VAL A 48 3.14 8.58 8.02
N HIS A 49 3.18 8.10 9.27
CA HIS A 49 2.20 7.13 9.77
C HIS A 49 0.78 7.72 9.74
N GLN A 50 0.58 8.93 10.24
CA GLN A 50 -0.72 9.60 10.20
C GLN A 50 -1.17 9.87 8.76
N THR A 51 -0.23 10.19 7.87
CA THR A 51 -0.52 10.34 6.43
C THR A 51 -0.98 9.02 5.81
N ALA A 52 -0.32 7.89 6.12
CA ALA A 52 -0.74 6.57 5.67
C ALA A 52 -2.16 6.24 6.17
N LEU A 53 -2.46 6.48 7.45
CA LEU A 53 -3.81 6.28 8.01
C LEU A 53 -4.87 7.13 7.29
N ALA A 54 -4.57 8.40 6.99
CA ALA A 54 -5.49 9.26 6.24
C ALA A 54 -5.76 8.75 4.81
N ILE A 55 -4.78 8.10 4.17
CA ILE A 55 -4.96 7.46 2.87
C ILE A 55 -5.84 6.21 3.01
N PHE A 56 -5.60 5.36 4.01
CA PHE A 56 -6.49 4.23 4.31
C PHE A 56 -7.93 4.71 4.50
N ASP A 57 -8.15 5.71 5.35
CA ASP A 57 -9.48 6.30 5.58
C ASP A 57 -10.11 6.83 4.29
N SER A 58 -9.31 7.45 3.41
CA SER A 58 -9.78 7.92 2.11
C SER A 58 -10.22 6.76 1.20
N VAL A 59 -9.47 5.66 1.18
CA VAL A 59 -9.82 4.44 0.43
C VAL A 59 -11.12 3.82 0.98
N HIS A 60 -11.19 3.61 2.30
CA HIS A 60 -12.38 3.06 2.96
C HIS A 60 -13.61 3.94 2.74
N SER A 61 -13.47 5.26 2.86
CA SER A 61 -14.55 6.22 2.64
C SER A 61 -15.02 6.22 1.19
N ALA A 62 -14.10 6.16 0.22
CA ALA A 62 -14.45 6.10 -1.20
C ALA A 62 -15.24 4.83 -1.54
N ILE A 63 -14.81 3.67 -1.04
CA ILE A 63 -15.51 2.39 -1.25
C ILE A 63 -16.84 2.37 -0.50
N GLY A 64 -16.88 2.86 0.74
CA GLY A 64 -18.07 2.90 1.59
C GLY A 64 -19.20 3.80 1.07
N ARG A 65 -18.90 4.77 0.21
CA ARG A 65 -19.92 5.58 -0.49
C ARG A 65 -20.64 4.80 -1.59
N TYR A 66 -20.03 3.72 -2.09
CA TYR A 66 -20.47 2.97 -3.26
C TYR A 66 -20.38 1.45 -3.05
N PRO A 67 -20.96 0.92 -1.95
CA PRO A 67 -20.81 -0.49 -1.57
C PRO A 67 -21.50 -1.48 -2.53
N GLN A 68 -22.36 -0.97 -3.42
CA GLN A 68 -23.00 -1.75 -4.48
C GLN A 68 -22.06 -2.04 -5.65
N TYR A 69 -20.98 -1.26 -5.83
CA TYR A 69 -20.06 -1.40 -6.96
C TYR A 69 -18.73 -2.07 -6.58
N ALA A 70 -18.24 -1.86 -5.36
CA ALA A 70 -16.92 -2.35 -4.96
C ALA A 70 -16.87 -2.72 -3.47
N ALA A 71 -15.93 -3.58 -3.11
CA ALA A 71 -15.59 -3.87 -1.72
C ALA A 71 -14.10 -4.22 -1.56
N ILE A 72 -13.58 -4.04 -0.34
CA ILE A 72 -12.20 -4.39 -0.01
C ILE A 72 -12.08 -5.92 0.11
N ALA A 73 -11.16 -6.49 -0.67
CA ALA A 73 -10.77 -7.88 -0.62
C ALA A 73 -9.57 -8.10 0.31
N ARG A 74 -9.64 -9.17 1.09
CA ARG A 74 -8.66 -9.53 2.13
C ARG A 74 -8.05 -10.92 1.95
N ASN A 75 -8.54 -11.70 1.01
CA ASN A 75 -7.99 -13.01 0.65
C ASN A 75 -8.35 -13.34 -0.80
N ALA A 76 -7.73 -14.38 -1.36
CA ALA A 76 -7.96 -14.78 -2.74
C ALA A 76 -9.43 -15.16 -3.03
N ASP A 77 -10.15 -15.71 -2.06
CA ASP A 77 -11.55 -16.11 -2.22
C ASP A 77 -12.49 -14.89 -2.34
N ASP A 78 -12.12 -13.75 -1.76
CA ASP A 78 -12.89 -12.51 -1.83
C ASP A 78 -13.02 -12.03 -3.27
N ALA A 79 -11.99 -12.17 -4.12
CA ALA A 79 -12.10 -11.76 -5.52
C ALA A 79 -13.21 -12.52 -6.25
N LYS A 80 -13.26 -13.85 -6.09
CA LYS A 80 -14.30 -14.69 -6.71
C LYS A 80 -15.68 -14.41 -6.10
N ARG A 81 -15.75 -14.28 -4.78
CA ARG A 81 -17.00 -13.96 -4.07
C ARG A 81 -17.58 -12.63 -4.52
N LEU A 82 -16.77 -11.57 -4.54
CA LEU A 82 -17.20 -10.23 -4.93
C LEU A 82 -17.60 -10.16 -6.41
N LYS A 83 -16.86 -10.86 -7.29
CA LYS A 83 -17.27 -11.00 -8.69
C LYS A 83 -18.65 -11.64 -8.84
N ASN A 84 -18.93 -12.70 -8.07
CA ASN A 84 -20.26 -13.35 -8.07
C ASN A 84 -21.36 -12.46 -7.48
N GLU A 85 -21.01 -11.50 -6.61
CA GLU A 85 -21.91 -10.47 -6.09
C GLU A 85 -22.10 -9.30 -7.08
N GLY A 86 -21.43 -9.31 -8.24
CA GLY A 86 -21.45 -8.20 -9.20
C GLY A 86 -20.65 -6.97 -8.75
N LYS A 87 -19.63 -7.16 -7.90
CA LYS A 87 -18.78 -6.10 -7.35
C LYS A 87 -17.33 -6.25 -7.77
N HIS A 88 -16.64 -5.12 -7.93
CA HIS A 88 -15.20 -5.08 -8.09
C HIS A 88 -14.49 -5.38 -6.76
N ALA A 89 -13.47 -6.23 -6.83
CA ALA A 89 -12.61 -6.51 -5.69
C ALA A 89 -11.45 -5.51 -5.63
N ILE A 90 -11.34 -4.80 -4.51
CA ILE A 90 -10.27 -3.82 -4.28
C ILE A 90 -9.30 -4.37 -3.25
N TYR A 91 -8.07 -4.60 -3.64
CA TYR A 91 -6.99 -4.94 -2.70
C TYR A 91 -6.19 -3.69 -2.34
N ILE A 92 -5.68 -3.63 -1.11
CA ILE A 92 -4.86 -2.50 -0.65
C ILE A 92 -3.41 -2.96 -0.50
N GLY A 93 -2.50 -2.17 -1.07
CA GLY A 93 -1.07 -2.34 -0.93
C GLY A 93 -0.43 -1.13 -0.25
N ILE A 94 0.70 -1.33 0.41
CA ILE A 94 1.53 -0.23 0.90
C ILE A 94 2.78 -0.17 0.04
N GLU A 95 3.04 0.98 -0.54
CA GLU A 95 4.23 1.24 -1.34
C GLU A 95 5.18 2.12 -0.52
N ASN A 96 6.35 1.57 -0.20
CA ASN A 96 7.32 2.02 0.80
C ASN A 96 6.93 1.68 2.26
N GLY A 97 7.77 0.88 2.93
CA GLY A 97 7.60 0.50 4.34
C GLY A 97 7.93 1.62 5.33
N TYR A 98 8.51 2.73 4.87
CA TYR A 98 8.90 3.88 5.68
C TYR A 98 7.88 4.35 6.74
N PRO A 99 6.56 4.36 6.50
CA PRO A 99 5.57 4.76 7.51
C PRO A 99 5.49 3.87 8.76
N ILE A 100 6.12 2.69 8.77
CA ILE A 100 6.21 1.88 10.00
C ILE A 100 7.29 2.39 10.95
N GLY A 101 8.22 3.23 10.47
CA GLY A 101 9.40 3.66 11.23
C GLY A 101 10.15 2.46 11.79
N LYS A 102 10.24 2.37 13.13
CA LYS A 102 10.85 1.26 13.87
C LYS A 102 9.85 0.46 14.72
N ASP A 103 8.57 0.54 14.39
CA ASP A 103 7.48 -0.07 15.16
C ASP A 103 6.71 -1.11 14.32
N LEU A 104 6.91 -2.39 14.65
CA LEU A 104 6.24 -3.51 13.98
C LEU A 104 4.72 -3.51 14.18
N SER A 105 4.20 -2.89 15.25
CA SER A 105 2.75 -2.85 15.50
C SER A 105 1.99 -2.04 14.44
N LYS A 106 2.68 -1.15 13.72
CA LYS A 106 2.11 -0.42 12.59
C LYS A 106 1.79 -1.34 11.41
N ILE A 107 2.57 -2.43 11.21
CA ILE A 107 2.26 -3.47 10.22
C ILE A 107 0.92 -4.12 10.53
N ASP A 108 0.67 -4.43 11.82
CA ASP A 108 -0.59 -5.02 12.27
C ASP A 108 -1.77 -4.08 12.07
N ALA A 109 -1.60 -2.81 12.40
CA ALA A 109 -2.61 -1.78 12.16
C ALA A 109 -2.98 -1.73 10.68
N TYR A 110 -2.00 -1.68 9.79
CA TYR A 110 -2.24 -1.63 8.34
C TYR A 110 -2.88 -2.91 7.79
N TYR A 111 -2.45 -4.07 8.27
CA TYR A 111 -3.07 -5.35 7.89
C TYR A 111 -4.55 -5.42 8.28
N ASN A 112 -4.90 -4.92 9.47
CA ASN A 112 -6.28 -4.83 9.95
C ASN A 112 -7.12 -3.84 9.12
N LEU A 113 -6.49 -2.76 8.66
CA LEU A 113 -7.08 -1.82 7.69
C LEU A 113 -7.24 -2.43 6.28
N GLY A 114 -6.76 -3.65 6.05
CA GLY A 114 -7.00 -4.40 4.80
C GLY A 114 -5.80 -4.45 3.86
N ALA A 115 -4.63 -3.95 4.26
CA ALA A 115 -3.41 -4.08 3.46
C ALA A 115 -3.03 -5.56 3.28
N ARG A 116 -2.66 -5.96 2.07
CA ARG A 116 -2.29 -7.35 1.73
C ARG A 116 -0.94 -7.53 1.09
N TYR A 117 -0.27 -6.42 0.75
CA TYR A 117 1.17 -6.44 0.49
C TYR A 117 1.84 -5.17 1.00
N LEU A 118 3.15 -5.25 1.27
CA LEU A 118 4.01 -4.13 1.63
C LEU A 118 5.29 -4.18 0.79
N THR A 119 5.60 -3.08 0.11
CA THR A 119 6.89 -2.86 -0.56
C THR A 119 7.89 -2.32 0.44
N LEU A 120 9.03 -2.99 0.62
CA LEU A 120 9.95 -2.71 1.73
C LEU A 120 10.58 -1.32 1.67
N CYS A 121 11.09 -0.91 0.51
CA CYS A 121 11.63 0.41 0.21
C CYS A 121 11.20 0.82 -1.21
N HIS A 122 11.25 2.12 -1.52
CA HIS A 122 10.88 2.64 -2.84
C HIS A 122 12.07 3.34 -3.50
N THR A 123 12.11 4.67 -3.53
CA THR A 123 13.12 5.45 -4.27
C THR A 123 14.47 5.61 -3.58
N SER A 124 14.54 5.41 -2.28
CA SER A 124 15.74 5.64 -1.46
C SER A 124 15.76 4.65 -0.30
N ASN A 125 16.93 4.46 0.31
CA ASN A 125 17.12 3.58 1.44
C ASN A 125 16.21 4.00 2.60
N ASN A 126 15.72 3.02 3.35
CA ASN A 126 15.02 3.28 4.60
C ASN A 126 15.57 2.40 5.73
N ASP A 127 14.93 2.40 6.89
CA ASP A 127 15.37 1.57 8.02
C ASP A 127 15.16 0.06 7.81
N ILE A 128 14.52 -0.36 6.71
CA ILE A 128 14.15 -1.74 6.39
C ILE A 128 15.13 -2.33 5.37
N CYS A 129 15.32 -1.64 4.24
CA CYS A 129 16.20 -2.09 3.15
C CYS A 129 16.87 -0.95 2.37
N ASP A 130 17.89 -1.35 1.61
CA ASP A 130 18.48 -0.55 0.56
C ASP A 130 17.64 -0.55 -0.72
N SER A 131 17.43 0.64 -1.27
CA SER A 131 16.82 0.81 -2.59
C SER A 131 17.87 0.63 -3.68
N SER A 132 17.47 0.01 -4.80
CA SER A 132 18.32 -0.07 -6.00
C SER A 132 18.59 1.30 -6.63
N ASN A 133 17.81 2.31 -6.26
CA ASN A 133 17.78 3.62 -6.88
C ASN A 133 18.39 4.72 -6.01
N ASP A 134 18.93 4.39 -4.83
CA ASP A 134 19.52 5.39 -3.95
C ASP A 134 20.86 5.89 -4.51
N PRO A 135 21.01 7.21 -4.79
CA PRO A 135 22.23 7.77 -5.35
C PRO A 135 23.43 7.71 -4.39
N ILE A 136 23.19 7.49 -3.09
CA ILE A 136 24.22 7.39 -2.05
C ILE A 136 24.83 5.97 -2.02
N GLY A 137 24.14 4.97 -2.57
CA GLY A 137 24.53 3.56 -2.52
C GLY A 137 23.95 2.82 -1.31
N PRO A 138 24.28 1.52 -1.14
CA PRO A 138 23.70 0.68 -0.09
C PRO A 138 24.18 1.10 1.32
N GLU A 139 23.29 1.02 2.31
CA GLU A 139 23.56 1.21 3.73
C GLU A 139 23.67 -0.12 4.48
N HIS A 140 22.81 -1.09 4.12
CA HIS A 140 22.70 -2.39 4.80
C HIS A 140 23.32 -3.54 4.01
N ASN A 141 23.61 -3.33 2.72
CA ASN A 141 23.87 -4.38 1.72
C ASN A 141 22.67 -5.34 1.62
N GLY A 142 21.48 -4.76 1.45
CA GLY A 142 20.22 -5.48 1.35
C GLY A 142 19.25 -5.14 2.48
N LEU A 143 18.99 -6.09 3.39
CA LEU A 143 18.11 -5.92 4.55
C LEU A 143 18.89 -5.47 5.79
N SER A 144 18.29 -4.59 6.58
CA SER A 144 18.79 -4.27 7.93
C SER A 144 18.35 -5.34 8.95
N ASP A 145 18.95 -5.34 10.14
CA ASP A 145 18.49 -6.15 11.30
C ASP A 145 17.01 -5.88 11.66
N PHE A 146 16.53 -4.66 11.40
CA PHE A 146 15.11 -4.33 11.58
C PHE A 146 14.28 -4.86 10.41
N GLY A 147 14.79 -4.79 9.19
CA GLY A 147 14.19 -5.36 7.99
C GLY A 147 13.92 -6.86 8.11
N GLU A 148 14.83 -7.62 8.69
CA GLU A 148 14.61 -9.05 8.96
C GLU A 148 13.37 -9.28 9.85
N LYS A 149 13.19 -8.48 10.91
CA LYS A 149 12.01 -8.56 11.79
C LYS A 149 10.73 -8.15 11.08
N VAL A 150 10.82 -7.21 10.14
CA VAL A 150 9.69 -6.82 9.28
C VAL A 150 9.27 -8.01 8.40
N ILE A 151 10.23 -8.70 7.77
CA ILE A 151 9.96 -9.89 6.96
C ILE A 151 9.31 -10.99 7.80
N GLU A 152 9.83 -11.26 8.99
CA GLU A 152 9.24 -12.22 9.93
C GLU A 152 7.79 -11.85 10.25
N ARG A 153 7.51 -10.56 10.53
CA ARG A 153 6.15 -10.12 10.86
C ARG A 153 5.20 -10.25 9.67
N LEU A 154 5.62 -9.87 8.47
CA LEU A 154 4.83 -10.00 7.24
C LEU A 154 4.48 -11.47 6.96
N ASN A 155 5.46 -12.37 7.11
CA ASN A 155 5.26 -13.81 6.96
C ASN A 155 4.27 -14.38 7.99
N GLN A 156 4.35 -13.95 9.26
CA GLN A 156 3.41 -14.37 10.30
C GLN A 156 1.96 -13.95 10.00
N LEU A 157 1.75 -12.79 9.39
CA LEU A 157 0.43 -12.28 9.01
C LEU A 157 -0.10 -12.88 7.70
N GLY A 158 0.76 -13.55 6.93
CA GLY A 158 0.45 -13.94 5.55
C GLY A 158 0.28 -12.73 4.62
N MET A 159 1.02 -11.64 4.89
CA MET A 159 1.05 -10.45 4.07
C MET A 159 2.15 -10.56 3.02
N MET A 160 1.84 -10.28 1.75
CA MET A 160 2.80 -10.41 0.66
C MET A 160 3.91 -9.37 0.78
N ILE A 161 5.15 -9.81 0.55
CA ILE A 161 6.31 -8.92 0.49
C ILE A 161 6.51 -8.54 -0.98
N ASP A 162 6.45 -7.24 -1.27
CA ASP A 162 6.81 -6.72 -2.57
C ASP A 162 8.27 -6.23 -2.56
N VAL A 163 9.05 -6.75 -3.49
CA VAL A 163 10.48 -6.48 -3.66
C VAL A 163 10.76 -5.58 -4.86
N SER A 164 9.72 -4.97 -5.44
CA SER A 164 9.94 -3.91 -6.42
C SER A 164 10.81 -2.80 -5.79
N HIS A 165 11.82 -2.33 -6.53
CA HIS A 165 12.78 -1.28 -6.14
C HIS A 165 13.85 -1.63 -5.08
N ILE A 166 13.99 -2.88 -4.65
CA ILE A 166 15.07 -3.27 -3.71
C ILE A 166 16.39 -3.52 -4.44
N SER A 167 17.52 -3.24 -3.78
CA SER A 167 18.86 -3.56 -4.29
C SER A 167 19.05 -5.08 -4.48
N ASP A 168 19.71 -5.48 -5.58
CA ASP A 168 20.03 -6.87 -5.90
C ASP A 168 21.25 -7.43 -5.14
N SER A 169 21.89 -6.64 -4.26
CA SER A 169 23.25 -6.90 -3.76
C SER A 169 23.40 -6.76 -2.26
#